data_AF-A0A1I0PSE1-F1
#
_entry.id   AF-A0A1I0PSE1-F1
#
_cell.length_a   1.000
_cell.length_b   1.000
_cell.length_c   1.000
_cell.angle_alpha   90.00
_cell.angle_beta   90.00
_cell.angle_gamma   90.00
#
_symmetry.space_group_name_H-M   'P 1'
#
loop_
_entity.id
_entity.type
_entity.pdbx_description
1 polymer ?
#
loop_
_entity_poly.entity_id
_entity_poly.type
_entity_poly.pdbx_seq_one_letter_code
_entity_poly.pdbx_strand_id
1 'polypeptide(L)'
;MQRTKEVFSVVAMACAASVYYVSAIFLSKIIAYKSSVLSLIYMIAAGALYFLAMRSKDRKTVLIKWLISFFSGAGVWWWFIRCDYAVRALNWVFPDYGRPSAGGNLAGFFELLILSFLCLCGFISSLIIRPKHYERFRTVQIPVCLAFMVIIIAVVIILESRFPSAAYIYS
;
A
#
# COMPACT_ATOMS: atom_id res chain seq x y z
N MET A 1 30.62 3.48 -3.29
CA MET A 1 29.59 4.24 -2.57
C MET A 1 28.35 4.60 -3.41
N GLN A 2 28.49 4.85 -4.72
CA GLN A 2 27.36 5.21 -5.59
C GLN A 2 26.41 4.02 -5.88
N ARG A 3 26.96 2.82 -6.12
CA ARG A 3 26.19 1.58 -6.34
C ARG A 3 25.33 1.18 -5.14
N THR A 4 25.81 1.38 -3.91
CA THR A 4 25.06 1.10 -2.67
C THR A 4 23.88 2.06 -2.47
N LYS A 5 24.04 3.35 -2.79
CA LYS A 5 22.94 4.33 -2.74
C LYS A 5 21.83 4.01 -3.75
N GLU A 6 22.20 3.50 -4.93
CA GLU A 6 21.22 3.07 -5.94
C GLU A 6 20.45 1.83 -5.52
N VAL A 7 21.12 0.80 -5.00
CA VAL A 7 20.46 -0.41 -4.50
C VAL A 7 19.50 -0.08 -3.36
N PHE A 8 19.93 0.75 -2.40
CA PHE A 8 19.05 1.20 -1.31
C PHE A 8 17.81 1.92 -1.83
N SER A 9 17.99 2.84 -2.80
CA SER A 9 16.88 3.54 -3.44
C SER A 9 15.92 2.58 -4.15
N VAL A 10 16.39 1.52 -4.81
CA VAL A 10 15.52 0.53 -5.45
C VAL A 10 14.70 -0.24 -4.41
N VAL A 11 15.35 -0.72 -3.35
CA VAL A 11 14.69 -1.47 -2.27
C VAL A 11 13.67 -0.59 -1.56
N ALA A 12 14.04 0.63 -1.18
CA ALA A 12 13.14 1.55 -0.48
C ALA A 12 11.88 1.88 -1.28
N MET A 13 12.00 2.09 -2.60
CA MET A 13 10.85 2.35 -3.47
C MET A 13 9.98 1.09 -3.67
N ALA A 14 10.58 -0.10 -3.66
CA ALA A 14 9.83 -1.35 -3.69
C ALA A 14 9.04 -1.58 -2.39
N CYS A 15 9.66 -1.29 -1.24
CA CYS A 15 8.98 -1.31 0.06
C CYS A 15 7.85 -0.27 0.11
N ALA A 16 8.07 0.94 -0.40
CA ALA A 16 7.02 1.96 -0.46
C ALA A 16 5.82 1.49 -1.29
N ALA A 17 6.06 0.87 -2.46
CA ALA A 17 4.99 0.31 -3.30
C ALA A 17 4.19 -0.79 -2.58
N SER A 18 4.87 -1.66 -1.83
CA SER A 18 4.24 -2.65 -0.96
C SER A 18 3.37 -2.00 0.11
N VAL A 19 3.92 -1.01 0.84
CA VAL A 19 3.18 -0.26 1.87
C VAL A 19 1.94 0.40 1.29
N TYR A 20 2.01 1.02 0.11
CA TYR A 20 0.84 1.62 -0.55
C TYR A 20 -0.23 0.61 -0.90
N TYR A 21 0.15 -0.50 -1.52
CA TYR A 21 -0.80 -1.53 -1.91
C TYR A 21 -1.48 -2.12 -0.69
N VAL A 22 -0.69 -2.53 0.31
CA VAL A 22 -1.20 -3.22 1.48
C VAL A 22 -2.02 -2.27 2.35
N SER A 23 -1.53 -1.07 2.66
CA SER A 23 -2.29 -0.08 3.43
C SER A 23 -3.59 0.32 2.73
N ALA A 24 -3.60 0.41 1.40
CA ALA A 24 -4.80 0.74 0.65
C ALA A 24 -5.92 -0.29 0.86
N ILE A 25 -5.58 -1.58 0.98
CA ILE A 25 -6.58 -2.63 1.26
C ILE A 25 -7.21 -2.48 2.65
N PHE A 26 -6.46 -1.97 3.63
CA PHE A 26 -6.94 -1.82 5.00
C PHE A 26 -7.67 -0.48 5.21
N LEU A 27 -7.06 0.63 4.79
CA LEU A 27 -7.63 1.98 4.99
C LEU A 27 -8.86 2.22 4.11
N SER A 28 -8.94 1.65 2.90
CA SER A 28 -10.12 1.79 2.04
C SER A 28 -11.38 1.34 2.75
N LYS A 29 -11.34 0.19 3.44
CA LYS A 29 -12.48 -0.33 4.22
C LYS A 29 -12.93 0.61 5.34
N ILE A 30 -11.97 1.20 6.05
CA ILE A 30 -12.25 2.17 7.13
C ILE A 30 -12.85 3.45 6.55
N ILE A 31 -12.33 3.93 5.42
CA ILE A 31 -12.80 5.15 4.76
C ILE A 31 -14.16 4.95 4.10
N ALA A 32 -14.39 3.81 3.45
CA ALA A 32 -15.61 3.47 2.72
C ALA A 32 -16.85 3.54 3.62
N TYR A 33 -16.69 3.23 4.92
CA TYR A 33 -17.75 3.41 5.90
C TYR A 33 -18.25 4.86 5.97
N LYS A 34 -17.32 5.81 6.01
CA LYS A 34 -17.67 7.24 6.08
C LYS A 34 -18.12 7.77 4.73
N SER A 35 -17.48 7.33 3.65
CA SER A 35 -17.82 7.70 2.29
C SER A 35 -17.16 6.77 1.27
N SER A 36 -17.98 6.10 0.46
CA SER A 36 -17.51 5.28 -0.67
C SER A 36 -16.76 6.10 -1.71
N VAL A 37 -17.14 7.37 -1.91
CA VAL A 37 -16.43 8.30 -2.81
C VAL A 37 -15.03 8.61 -2.28
N LEU A 38 -14.89 8.85 -0.97
CA LEU A 38 -13.58 9.09 -0.36
C LEU A 38 -12.68 7.84 -0.44
N SER A 39 -13.26 6.64 -0.30
CA SER A 39 -12.54 5.37 -0.48
C SER A 39 -11.99 5.24 -1.90
N LEU A 40 -12.82 5.55 -2.90
CA LEU A 40 -12.42 5.55 -4.31
C LEU A 40 -11.29 6.54 -4.58
N ILE A 41 -11.41 7.78 -4.09
CA ILE A 41 -10.36 8.81 -4.22
C ILE A 41 -9.05 8.32 -3.59
N TYR A 42 -9.13 7.71 -2.40
CA TYR A 42 -7.96 7.16 -1.73
C TYR A 42 -7.32 6.01 -2.50
N MET A 43 -8.10 5.08 -3.07
CA MET A 43 -7.58 3.99 -3.91
C MET A 43 -6.89 4.52 -5.17
N ILE A 44 -7.46 5.53 -5.84
CA ILE A 44 -6.85 6.18 -7.00
C ILE A 44 -5.51 6.83 -6.61
N ALA A 45 -5.48 7.55 -5.48
CA ALA A 45 -4.26 8.16 -4.96
C ALA A 45 -3.19 7.11 -4.62
N ALA A 46 -3.57 6.01 -3.97
CA ALA A 46 -2.67 4.90 -3.66
C ALA A 46 -2.12 4.23 -4.94
N GLY A 47 -2.96 4.02 -5.95
CA GLY A 47 -2.55 3.52 -7.26
C GLY A 47 -1.56 4.46 -7.97
N ALA A 48 -1.78 5.78 -7.89
CA ALA A 48 -0.87 6.78 -8.43
C ALA A 48 0.49 6.79 -7.70
N LEU A 49 0.49 6.66 -6.36
CA LEU A 49 1.70 6.53 -5.56
C LEU A 49 2.45 5.23 -5.85
N TYR A 50 1.72 4.13 -6.06
CA TYR A 50 2.30 2.86 -6.49
C TYR A 50 2.99 2.99 -7.86
N PHE A 51 2.32 3.61 -8.83
CA PHE A 51 2.90 3.91 -10.13
C PHE A 51 4.16 4.79 -10.01
N LEU A 52 4.08 5.84 -9.19
CA LEU A 52 5.20 6.72 -8.91
C LEU A 52 6.37 5.94 -8.31
N ALA A 53 6.12 4.98 -7.42
CA ALA A 53 7.16 4.17 -6.82
C ALA A 53 7.83 3.20 -7.80
N MET A 54 7.03 2.63 -8.71
CA MET A 54 7.49 1.67 -9.72
C MET A 54 8.32 2.29 -10.84
N ARG A 55 8.16 3.58 -11.14
CA ARG A 55 8.95 4.27 -12.18
C ARG A 55 10.45 4.05 -12.00
N SER A 56 11.10 3.65 -13.07
CA SER A 56 12.56 3.51 -13.16
C SER A 56 13.06 3.77 -14.58
N LYS A 57 14.37 3.98 -14.71
CA LYS A 57 15.06 4.18 -16.00
C LYS A 57 15.09 2.90 -16.84
N ASP A 58 15.30 1.77 -16.16
CA ASP A 58 15.50 0.46 -16.76
C ASP A 58 14.33 -0.48 -16.44
N ARG A 59 13.90 -1.25 -17.44
CA ARG A 59 12.85 -2.28 -17.27
C ARG A 59 13.23 -3.34 -16.25
N LYS A 60 14.52 -3.73 -16.23
CA LYS A 60 15.05 -4.69 -15.25
C LYS A 60 14.83 -4.18 -13.83
N THR A 61 15.09 -2.90 -13.58
CA THR A 61 14.88 -2.28 -12.26
C THR A 61 13.41 -2.21 -11.88
N VAL A 62 12.51 -1.94 -12.83
CA VAL A 62 11.05 -2.01 -12.59
C VAL A 62 10.63 -3.43 -12.19
N LEU A 63 11.09 -4.45 -12.91
CA LEU A 63 10.79 -5.86 -12.59
C LEU A 63 11.32 -6.27 -11.22
N ILE A 64 12.55 -5.85 -10.88
CA ILE A 64 13.14 -6.11 -9.56
C ILE A 64 12.31 -5.43 -8.46
N LYS A 65 11.93 -4.15 -8.65
CA LYS A 65 11.05 -3.45 -7.71
C LYS A 65 9.72 -4.16 -7.53
N TRP A 66 9.12 -4.62 -8.62
CA TRP A 66 7.86 -5.34 -8.59
C TRP A 66 7.97 -6.66 -7.82
N LEU A 67 9.00 -7.47 -8.10
CA LEU A 67 9.27 -8.72 -7.37
C LEU A 67 9.48 -8.46 -5.88
N ILE A 68 10.32 -7.49 -5.51
CA ILE A 68 10.56 -7.14 -4.10
C ILE A 68 9.25 -6.63 -3.45
N SER A 69 8.48 -5.80 -4.16
CA SER A 69 7.18 -5.31 -3.69
C SER A 69 6.17 -6.43 -3.47
N PHE A 70 6.20 -7.48 -4.31
CA PHE A 70 5.31 -8.63 -4.17
C PHE A 70 5.64 -9.43 -2.90
N PHE A 71 6.90 -9.79 -2.69
CA PHE A 71 7.32 -10.55 -1.50
C PHE A 71 7.18 -9.73 -0.21
N SER A 72 7.62 -8.47 -0.21
CA SER A 72 7.42 -7.59 0.94
C SER A 72 5.94 -7.33 1.21
N GLY A 73 5.12 -7.19 0.16
CA GLY A 73 3.67 -7.06 0.26
C GLY A 73 3.02 -8.26 0.92
N ALA A 74 3.42 -9.48 0.54
CA ALA A 74 2.95 -10.69 1.19
C ALA A 74 3.33 -10.73 2.68
N GLY A 75 4.53 -10.29 3.05
CA GLY A 75 4.97 -10.20 4.45
C GLY A 75 4.16 -9.19 5.26
N VAL A 76 3.94 -7.98 4.72
CA VAL A 76 3.14 -6.94 5.38
C VAL A 76 1.67 -7.35 5.49
N TRP A 77 1.12 -7.99 4.46
CA TRP A 77 -0.24 -8.55 4.47
C TRP A 77 -0.39 -9.63 5.54
N TRP A 78 0.57 -10.56 5.62
CA TRP A 78 0.59 -11.60 6.64
C TRP A 78 0.69 -11.03 8.05
N TRP A 79 1.53 -9.99 8.26
CA TRP A 79 1.59 -9.26 9.51
C TRP A 79 0.24 -8.67 9.91
N PHE A 80 -0.45 -7.98 8.98
CA PHE A 80 -1.76 -7.41 9.26
C PHE A 80 -2.85 -8.45 9.55
N ILE A 81 -2.83 -9.61 8.88
CA ILE A 81 -3.72 -10.73 9.21
C ILE A 81 -3.42 -11.23 10.62
N ARG A 82 -2.14 -11.47 10.94
CA ARG A 82 -1.75 -11.99 12.26
C ARG A 82 -2.04 -11.01 13.39
N CYS A 83 -1.99 -9.72 13.10
CA CYS A 83 -2.38 -8.65 14.00
C CYS A 83 -3.90 -8.38 13.99
N ASP A 84 -4.75 -9.25 13.42
CA ASP A 84 -6.23 -9.10 13.31
C ASP A 84 -6.68 -7.66 13.04
N TYR A 85 -5.86 -6.91 12.30
CA TYR A 85 -5.89 -5.46 12.38
C TYR A 85 -7.13 -4.92 11.68
N ALA A 86 -7.46 -5.55 10.54
CA ALA A 86 -8.72 -5.34 9.84
C ALA A 86 -9.92 -5.65 10.74
N VAL A 87 -9.94 -6.80 11.43
CA VAL A 87 -11.12 -7.24 12.18
C VAL A 87 -11.34 -6.36 13.41
N ARG A 88 -10.29 -5.91 14.09
CA ARG A 88 -10.39 -5.03 15.27
C ARG A 88 -10.69 -3.57 14.94
N ALA A 89 -9.97 -2.98 13.98
CA ALA A 89 -10.24 -1.62 13.53
C ALA A 89 -11.67 -1.51 12.99
N LEU A 90 -12.15 -2.55 12.28
CA LEU A 90 -13.55 -2.61 11.88
C LEU A 90 -14.50 -2.94 13.03
N ASN A 91 -14.21 -3.86 13.97
CA ASN A 91 -15.10 -4.12 15.13
C ASN A 91 -15.35 -2.89 16.02
N TRP A 92 -14.41 -1.94 16.07
CA TRP A 92 -14.56 -0.69 16.81
C TRP A 92 -15.40 0.36 16.08
N VAL A 93 -15.39 0.35 14.75
CA VAL A 93 -16.26 1.19 13.91
C VAL A 93 -17.65 0.53 13.74
N PHE A 94 -17.70 -0.80 13.81
CA PHE A 94 -18.84 -1.67 13.59
C PHE A 94 -18.90 -2.73 14.71
N PRO A 95 -19.67 -2.52 15.79
CA PRO A 95 -19.94 -3.61 16.73
C PRO A 95 -20.51 -4.81 15.94
N ASP A 96 -19.94 -6.00 16.12
CA ASP A 96 -20.27 -7.27 15.44
C ASP A 96 -19.74 -7.52 14.00
N TYR A 97 -18.75 -6.76 13.52
CA TYR A 97 -18.10 -7.01 12.20
C TYR A 97 -17.51 -8.42 12.03
N GLY A 98 -17.24 -9.13 13.13
CA GLY A 98 -16.81 -10.54 13.13
C GLY A 98 -17.76 -11.56 12.47
N ARG A 99 -18.97 -11.17 12.05
CA ARG A 99 -19.83 -12.01 11.21
C ARG A 99 -20.26 -11.24 9.95
N PRO A 100 -19.64 -11.47 8.78
CA PRO A 100 -20.05 -10.78 7.56
C PRO A 100 -21.46 -11.22 7.15
N SER A 101 -22.36 -10.26 6.95
CA SER A 101 -23.56 -10.48 6.13
C SER A 101 -23.10 -10.63 4.67
N ALA A 102 -23.71 -11.56 3.92
CA ALA A 102 -23.25 -11.94 2.57
C ALA A 102 -23.12 -10.77 1.57
N GLY A 103 -23.74 -9.61 1.85
CA GLY A 103 -23.61 -8.38 1.04
C GLY A 103 -22.35 -7.55 1.31
N GLY A 104 -21.74 -7.65 2.49
CA GLY A 104 -20.55 -6.86 2.86
C GLY A 104 -19.24 -7.33 2.21
N ASN A 105 -19.19 -8.56 1.70
CA ASN A 105 -18.00 -9.13 1.08
C ASN A 105 -17.84 -8.75 -0.40
N LEU A 106 -18.95 -8.38 -1.07
CA LEU A 106 -18.95 -8.12 -2.52
C LEU A 106 -18.36 -6.75 -2.87
N ALA A 107 -18.74 -5.69 -2.14
CA ALA A 107 -18.23 -4.34 -2.39
C ALA A 107 -16.72 -4.23 -2.11
N GLY A 108 -16.25 -4.78 -0.98
CA GLY A 108 -14.82 -4.84 -0.67
C GLY A 108 -14.02 -5.69 -1.65
N PHE A 109 -14.62 -6.72 -2.25
CA PHE A 109 -14.01 -7.49 -3.33
C PHE A 109 -13.85 -6.66 -4.61
N PHE A 110 -14.87 -5.88 -4.99
CA PHE A 110 -14.77 -4.96 -6.14
C PHE A 110 -13.74 -3.85 -5.90
N GLU A 111 -13.68 -3.26 -4.70
CA GLU A 111 -12.64 -2.28 -4.36
C GLU A 111 -11.23 -2.88 -4.49
N LEU A 112 -11.03 -4.12 -4.03
CA LEU A 112 -9.77 -4.84 -4.19
C LEU A 112 -9.43 -5.05 -5.67
N LEU A 113 -10.40 -5.48 -6.49
CA LEU A 113 -10.20 -5.64 -7.93
C LEU A 113 -9.80 -4.32 -8.61
N ILE A 114 -10.44 -3.22 -8.24
CA ILE A 114 -10.12 -1.89 -8.76
C ILE A 114 -8.69 -1.50 -8.37
N LEU A 115 -8.31 -1.66 -7.10
CA LEU A 115 -6.96 -1.35 -6.64
C LEU A 115 -5.90 -2.22 -7.35
N SER A 116 -6.13 -3.53 -7.46
CA SER A 116 -5.24 -4.44 -8.17
C SER A 116 -5.11 -4.06 -9.65
N PHE A 117 -6.21 -3.68 -10.30
CA PHE A 117 -6.21 -3.21 -11.69
C PHE A 117 -5.43 -1.90 -11.84
N LEU A 118 -5.62 -0.93 -10.94
CA LEU A 118 -4.87 0.33 -10.93
C LEU A 118 -3.36 0.11 -10.77
N CYS A 119 -2.97 -0.76 -9.83
CA CYS A 119 -1.56 -1.11 -9.61
C CYS A 119 -0.97 -1.88 -10.81
N LEU A 120 -1.74 -2.76 -11.45
CA LEU A 120 -1.33 -3.46 -12.67
C LEU A 120 -1.14 -2.49 -13.84
N CYS A 121 -2.09 -1.58 -14.05
CA CYS A 121 -1.98 -0.51 -15.04
C CYS A 121 -0.76 0.38 -14.76
N GLY A 122 -0.49 0.71 -13.51
CA GLY A 122 0.72 1.43 -13.10
C GLY A 122 1.99 0.65 -13.43
N PHE A 123 2.05 -0.64 -13.08
CA PHE A 123 3.18 -1.49 -13.40
C PHE A 123 3.43 -1.58 -14.91
N ILE A 124 2.39 -1.89 -15.71
CA ILE A 124 2.49 -1.98 -17.17
C ILE A 124 2.93 -0.63 -17.76
N SER A 125 2.32 0.47 -17.32
CA SER A 125 2.69 1.82 -17.76
C SER A 125 4.15 2.15 -17.43
N SER A 126 4.67 1.67 -16.30
CA SER A 126 6.06 1.88 -15.91
C SER A 126 7.07 1.07 -16.75
N LEU A 127 6.62 -0.01 -17.41
CA LEU A 127 7.42 -0.78 -18.37
C LEU A 127 7.43 -0.17 -19.78
N ILE A 128 6.33 0.49 -20.16
CA ILE A 128 6.12 1.07 -21.49
C ILE A 128 6.67 2.50 -21.56
N ILE A 129 6.27 3.36 -20.60
CA ILE A 129 6.53 4.80 -20.65
C ILE A 129 7.94 5.10 -20.13
N ARG A 130 8.82 5.53 -21.03
CA ARG A 130 10.17 5.96 -20.67
C ARG A 130 10.20 7.43 -20.20
N PRO A 131 10.75 7.71 -19.01
CA PRO A 131 10.95 9.08 -18.57
C PRO A 131 12.10 9.76 -19.31
N LYS A 132 11.79 10.73 -20.20
CA LYS A 132 12.80 11.56 -20.90
C LYS A 132 13.75 12.30 -19.95
N HIS A 133 13.26 12.71 -18.78
CA HIS A 133 14.03 13.40 -17.73
C HIS A 133 14.00 12.65 -16.40
N TYR A 134 14.32 11.34 -16.42
CA TYR A 134 14.26 10.50 -15.23
C TYR A 134 15.08 11.03 -14.06
N GLU A 135 16.29 11.53 -14.29
CA GLU A 135 17.17 11.96 -13.19
C GLU A 135 16.58 13.15 -12.41
N ARG A 136 15.97 14.13 -13.10
CA ARG A 136 15.26 15.24 -12.44
C ARG A 136 14.00 14.75 -11.73
N PHE A 137 13.26 13.83 -12.37
CA PHE A 137 12.06 13.25 -11.79
C PHE A 137 12.37 12.44 -10.52
N ARG A 138 13.47 11.68 -10.52
CA ARG A 138 13.91 10.83 -9.41
C ARG A 138 14.15 11.64 -8.14
N THR A 139 14.72 12.84 -8.27
CA THR A 139 14.96 13.76 -7.15
C THR A 139 13.68 14.14 -6.41
N VAL A 140 12.54 14.18 -7.09
CA VAL A 140 11.21 14.47 -6.49
C VAL A 140 10.47 13.18 -6.13
N GLN A 141 10.58 12.15 -6.97
CA GLN A 141 9.92 10.85 -6.78
C GLN A 141 10.29 10.20 -5.45
N ILE A 142 11.59 10.16 -5.13
CA ILE A 142 12.09 9.51 -3.90
C ILE A 142 11.55 10.19 -2.64
N PRO A 143 11.72 11.50 -2.41
CA PRO A 143 11.24 12.14 -1.18
C PRO A 143 9.72 12.08 -1.05
N VAL A 144 8.97 12.26 -2.15
CA VAL A 144 7.51 12.14 -2.12
C VAL A 144 7.11 10.73 -1.69
N CYS A 145 7.70 9.69 -2.29
CA CYS A 145 7.34 8.32 -1.93
C CYS A 145 7.78 7.95 -0.50
N LEU A 146 8.94 8.41 -0.05
CA LEU A 146 9.35 8.13 1.31
C LEU A 146 8.49 8.87 2.35
N ALA A 147 8.10 10.12 2.07
CA ALA A 147 7.22 10.88 2.94
C ALA A 147 5.86 10.20 3.12
N PHE A 148 5.21 9.79 2.02
CA PHE A 148 3.93 9.08 2.09
C PHE A 148 4.06 7.71 2.75
N MET A 149 5.14 6.97 2.49
CA MET A 149 5.41 5.70 3.19
C MET A 149 5.51 5.92 4.70
N VAL A 150 6.27 6.93 5.16
CA VAL A 150 6.41 7.26 6.59
C VAL A 150 5.08 7.69 7.19
N ILE A 151 4.30 8.52 6.50
CA ILE A 151 2.96 8.94 6.95
C ILE A 151 2.05 7.72 7.14
N ILE A 152 2.01 6.81 6.16
CA ILE A 152 1.18 5.61 6.25
C ILE A 152 1.63 4.72 7.40
N ILE A 153 2.93 4.50 7.56
CA ILE A 153 3.47 3.73 8.69
C ILE A 153 3.10 4.39 10.02
N ALA A 154 3.25 5.72 10.14
CA ALA A 154 2.87 6.46 11.34
C ALA A 154 1.37 6.33 11.64
N VAL A 155 0.51 6.44 10.63
CA VAL A 155 -0.94 6.24 10.77
C VAL A 155 -1.23 4.83 11.26
N VAL A 156 -0.59 3.81 10.70
CA VAL A 156 -0.75 2.42 11.14
C VAL A 156 -0.25 2.23 12.58
N ILE A 157 0.89 2.80 12.96
CA ILE A 157 1.40 2.72 14.34
C ILE A 157 0.46 3.42 15.32
N ILE A 158 -0.07 4.59 14.97
CA ILE A 158 -1.02 5.34 15.81
C ILE A 158 -2.32 4.56 15.97
N LEU A 159 -2.82 3.97 14.89
CA LEU A 159 -4.00 3.13 14.94
C LEU A 159 -3.73 1.85 15.76
N GLU A 160 -2.55 1.23 15.68
CA GLU A 160 -2.17 0.10 16.55
C GLU A 160 -2.06 0.52 18.03
N SER A 161 -1.49 1.69 18.33
CA SER A 161 -1.36 2.16 19.72
C SER A 161 -2.69 2.54 20.36
N ARG A 162 -3.67 2.99 19.56
CA ARG A 162 -5.04 3.20 20.01
C ARG A 162 -5.86 1.91 20.09
N PHE A 163 -5.50 0.89 19.32
CA PHE A 163 -6.22 -0.38 19.23
C PHE A 163 -5.24 -1.57 19.32
N PRO A 164 -4.60 -1.79 20.50
CA PRO A 164 -3.53 -2.77 20.64
C PRO A 164 -4.03 -4.20 20.39
N SER A 165 -3.17 -5.00 19.75
CA SER A 165 -3.44 -6.41 19.50
C SER A 165 -3.48 -7.24 20.79
N ALA A 166 -4.51 -8.09 20.94
CA ALA A 166 -4.76 -8.90 22.16
C ALA A 166 -3.62 -9.86 22.54
N ALA A 167 -2.65 -10.10 21.64
CA ALA A 167 -1.43 -10.85 21.95
C ALA A 167 -0.57 -10.18 23.04
N TYR A 168 -0.75 -8.87 23.28
CA TYR A 168 -0.08 -8.13 24.36
C TYR A 168 -0.82 -8.13 25.70
N ILE A 169 -2.03 -8.71 25.77
CA ILE A 169 -2.83 -8.76 27.01
C ILE A 169 -2.59 -10.07 27.78
N TYR A 170 -1.97 -11.06 27.14
CA TYR A 170 -1.68 -12.38 27.73
C TYR A 170 -0.18 -12.74 27.75
N SER A 171 0.71 -11.76 27.57
CA SER A 171 2.16 -11.91 27.73
C SER A 171 2.65 -11.25 29.02
#